data_AF-A0A1V2IWC9-F1
#
_entry.id   AF-A0A1V2IWC9-F1
#
_cell.length_a   1.000
_cell.length_b   1.000
_cell.length_c   1.000
_cell.angle_alpha   90.00
_cell.angle_beta   90.00
_cell.angle_gamma   90.00
#
_symmetry.space_group_name_H-M   'P 1'
#
loop_
_entity.id
_entity.type
_entity.pdbx_description
1 polymer ?
#
loop_
_entity_poly.entity_id
_entity_poly.type
_entity_poly.pdbx_seq_one_letter_code
_entity_poly.pdbx_strand_id
1 'polypeptide(L)'
;MCVVLLFDEIIAISDPVERAAVAHDLLWNDHPQRVRLRTVRGLAIQEAIGRGLAVEEIADRLRVRVPDLTWMSEQATFGPRERTAPGPG
;
A
#
# COMPACT_ATOMS: atom_id res chain seq x y z
N MET A 1 19.39 15.72 3.33
CA MET A 1 18.31 16.12 4.26
C MET A 1 17.13 15.22 3.94
N CYS A 2 16.95 14.11 4.68
CA CYS A 2 15.83 13.20 4.42
C CYS A 2 14.58 13.84 4.99
N VAL A 3 13.65 14.26 4.13
CA VAL A 3 12.31 14.66 4.56
C VAL A 3 11.64 13.41 5.10
N VAL A 4 11.54 13.30 6.42
CA VAL A 4 10.73 12.27 7.06
C VAL A 4 9.29 12.75 6.93
N LEU A 5 8.61 12.31 5.87
CA LEU A 5 7.17 12.51 5.77
C LEU A 5 6.50 11.77 6.94
N LEU A 6 5.65 12.49 7.66
CA LEU A 6 4.85 11.88 8.71
C LEU A 6 3.79 10.96 8.09
N PHE A 7 3.40 9.94 8.82
CA PHE A 7 2.43 8.95 8.35
C PHE A 7 1.11 9.59 7.89
N ASP A 8 0.64 10.62 8.58
CA ASP A 8 -0.58 11.36 8.23
C ASP A 8 -0.46 12.12 6.90
N GLU A 9 0.73 12.62 6.56
CA GLU A 9 0.97 13.30 5.29
C GLU A 9 0.86 12.31 4.11
N ILE A 10 1.30 11.07 4.31
CA ILE A 10 1.20 10.01 3.30
C ILE A 10 -0.26 9.63 3.07
N ILE A 11 -1.06 9.51 4.13
CA ILE A 11 -2.50 9.19 4.00
C ILE A 11 -3.26 10.32 3.30
N ALA A 12 -2.84 11.57 3.49
CA ALA A 12 -3.47 12.73 2.86
C ALA A 12 -3.24 12.82 1.34
N ILE A 13 -2.31 12.04 0.77
CA ILE A 13 -2.07 12.00 -0.69
C ILE A 13 -3.33 11.47 -1.40
N SER A 14 -3.96 12.35 -2.19
CA SER A 14 -5.26 12.07 -2.83
C SER A 14 -5.18 11.08 -3.99
N ASP A 15 -4.06 11.11 -4.74
CA ASP A 15 -3.81 10.13 -5.79
C ASP A 15 -3.34 8.80 -5.16
N PRO A 16 -4.08 7.70 -5.35
CA PRO A 16 -3.73 6.42 -4.73
C PRO A 16 -2.43 5.82 -5.29
N VAL A 17 -2.07 6.10 -6.54
CA VAL A 17 -0.84 5.59 -7.14
C VAL A 17 0.37 6.33 -6.60
N GLU A 18 0.28 7.65 -6.48
CA GLU A 18 1.28 8.50 -5.81
C GLU A 18 1.45 8.10 -4.35
N ARG A 19 0.35 7.90 -3.62
CA ARG A 19 0.37 7.44 -2.22
C ARG A 19 1.08 6.09 -2.07
N ALA A 20 0.81 5.15 -2.99
CA ALA A 20 1.47 3.85 -3.00
C ALA A 20 2.98 3.97 -3.31
N ALA A 21 3.36 4.85 -4.24
CA ALA A 21 4.76 5.10 -4.60
C ALA A 21 5.55 5.72 -3.43
N VAL A 22 5.01 6.76 -2.80
CA VAL A 22 5.63 7.39 -1.62
C VAL A 22 5.80 6.39 -0.47
N ALA A 23 4.77 5.58 -0.20
CA ALA A 23 4.86 4.52 0.81
C ALA A 23 5.90 3.44 0.42
N HIS A 24 6.04 3.12 -0.86
CA HIS A 24 7.04 2.18 -1.36
C HIS A 24 8.46 2.72 -1.16
N ASP A 25 8.73 3.97 -1.50
CA ASP A 25 10.06 4.58 -1.36
C ASP A 25 10.48 4.68 0.11
N LEU A 26 9.56 5.06 1.00
CA LEU A 26 9.83 5.16 2.43
C LEU A 26 10.10 3.80 3.10
N LEU A 27 9.56 2.70 2.56
CA LEU A 27 9.87 1.35 3.07
C LEU A 27 11.35 1.00 2.94
N TRP A 28 11.98 1.44 1.85
CA TRP A 28 13.38 1.19 1.54
C TRP A 28 14.33 2.12 2.31
N ASN A 29 13.86 3.28 2.79
CA ASN A 29 14.64 4.25 3.56
C ASN A 29 14.68 3.98 5.09
N ASP A 30 14.60 2.73 5.54
CA ASP A 30 14.65 2.35 6.97
C ASP A 30 13.63 3.09 7.87
N HIS A 31 12.48 3.48 7.34
CA HIS A 31 11.46 4.20 8.10
C HIS A 31 10.95 3.37 9.29
N PRO A 32 10.85 3.91 10.53
CA PRO A 32 10.48 3.15 11.73
C PRO A 32 9.09 2.50 11.67
N GLN A 33 8.21 2.98 10.79
CA GLN A 33 6.84 2.49 10.62
C GLN A 33 6.64 1.58 9.39
N ARG A 34 7.63 0.75 9.04
CA ARG A 34 7.57 -0.13 7.85
C ARG A 34 6.27 -0.94 7.73
N VAL A 35 5.75 -1.49 8.83
CA VAL A 35 4.52 -2.30 8.78
C VAL A 35 3.33 -1.45 8.31
N ARG A 36 3.15 -0.25 8.87
CA ARG A 36 2.06 0.65 8.48
C ARG A 36 2.20 1.12 7.03
N LEU A 37 3.43 1.39 6.57
CA LEU A 37 3.71 1.75 5.19
C LEU A 37 3.38 0.62 4.20
N ARG A 38 3.63 -0.65 4.55
CA ARG A 38 3.19 -1.79 3.73
C ARG A 38 1.68 -1.83 3.59
N THR A 39 0.95 -1.58 4.67
CA THR A 39 -0.52 -1.51 4.65
C THR A 39 -1.01 -0.35 3.79
N VAL A 40 -0.48 0.86 3.98
CA VAL A 40 -0.86 2.03 3.16
C VAL A 40 -0.61 1.76 1.67
N ARG A 41 0.56 1.22 1.33
CA ARG A 41 0.90 0.86 -0.05
C ARG A 41 -0.11 -0.11 -0.64
N GLY A 42 -0.40 -1.22 0.05
CA GLY A 42 -1.32 -2.22 -0.49
C GLY A 42 -2.76 -1.72 -0.58
N LEU A 43 -3.25 -0.94 0.39
CA LEU A 43 -4.58 -0.33 0.35
C LEU A 43 -4.70 0.68 -0.78
N ALA A 44 -3.68 1.50 -1.00
CA ALA A 44 -3.66 2.48 -2.08
C ALA A 44 -3.61 1.80 -3.47
N ILE A 45 -2.87 0.68 -3.61
CA ILE A 45 -2.92 -0.16 -4.82
C ILE A 45 -4.33 -0.72 -5.05
N GLN A 46 -4.97 -1.28 -4.01
CA GLN A 46 -6.35 -1.79 -4.10
C GLN A 46 -7.34 -0.68 -4.48
N GLU A 47 -7.17 0.53 -3.93
CA GLU A 47 -7.98 1.69 -4.25
C GLU A 47 -7.81 2.12 -5.71
N ALA A 48 -6.57 2.15 -6.22
CA ALA A 48 -6.29 2.45 -7.62
C ALA A 48 -6.98 1.44 -8.57
N ILE A 49 -6.86 0.14 -8.26
CA ILE A 49 -7.56 -0.93 -9.00
C ILE A 49 -9.08 -0.73 -8.93
N GLY A 50 -9.63 -0.43 -7.74
CA GLY A 50 -11.06 -0.17 -7.54
C GLY A 50 -11.59 1.06 -8.28
N ARG A 51 -10.72 2.05 -8.55
CA ARG A 51 -11.03 3.21 -9.41
C ARG A 51 -10.97 2.88 -10.92
N GLY A 52 -10.61 1.66 -11.29
CA GLY A 52 -10.57 1.20 -12.68
C GLY A 52 -9.23 1.43 -13.40
N LEU A 53 -8.17 1.77 -12.68
CA LEU A 53 -6.83 1.88 -13.26
C LEU A 53 -6.30 0.48 -13.64
N ALA A 54 -5.64 0.38 -14.79
CA ALA A 54 -5.03 -0.86 -15.23
C ALA A 54 -3.86 -1.23 -14.32
N VAL A 55 -3.73 -2.52 -14.01
CA VAL A 55 -2.67 -3.02 -13.12
C VAL A 55 -1.27 -2.71 -13.70
N GLU A 56 -1.14 -2.77 -15.02
CA GLU A 56 0.07 -2.43 -15.77
C GLU A 56 0.42 -0.95 -15.62
N GLU A 57 -0.57 -0.05 -15.66
CA GLU A 57 -0.36 1.39 -15.48
C GLU A 57 0.09 1.72 -14.06
N ILE A 58 -0.49 1.05 -13.06
CA ILE A 58 -0.08 1.21 -11.66
C ILE A 58 1.35 0.67 -11.48
N ALA A 59 1.66 -0.49 -12.06
CA ALA A 59 2.99 -1.11 -11.98
C ALA A 59 4.09 -0.22 -12.60
N ASP A 60 3.80 0.36 -13.77
CA ASP A 60 4.71 1.29 -14.45
C ASP A 60 4.99 2.53 -13.60
N ARG A 61 3.95 3.15 -13.05
CA ARG A 61 4.08 4.33 -12.17
C ARG A 61 4.83 4.03 -10.88
N LEU A 62 4.66 2.83 -10.31
CA LEU A 62 5.41 2.38 -9.13
C LEU A 62 6.81 1.85 -9.47
N ARG A 63 7.15 1.71 -10.76
CA ARG A 63 8.39 1.06 -11.25
C ARG A 63 8.61 -0.33 -10.67
N VAL A 64 7.54 -1.10 -10.50
CA VAL A 64 7.55 -2.49 -10.04
C VAL A 64 7.05 -3.41 -11.15
N ARG A 65 7.31 -4.70 -11.05
CA ARG A 65 6.70 -5.66 -11.98
C ARG A 65 5.27 -5.96 -11.54
N VAL A 66 4.40 -6.26 -12.49
CA VAL A 66 3.00 -6.65 -12.23
C VAL A 66 2.87 -7.77 -11.18
N PRO A 67 3.66 -8.87 -11.21
CA PRO A 67 3.58 -9.88 -10.15
C PRO A 67 3.91 -9.35 -8.76
N ASP A 68 4.87 -8.43 -8.66
CA ASP A 68 5.24 -7.80 -7.39
C ASP A 68 4.11 -6.89 -6.89
N LEU A 69 3.47 -6.14 -7.79
CA LEU A 69 2.30 -5.32 -7.47
C LEU A 69 1.12 -6.15 -6.97
N THR A 70 0.79 -7.25 -7.65
CA THR A 70 -0.27 -8.17 -7.21
C THR A 70 0.00 -8.66 -5.80
N TRP A 71 1.22 -9.15 -5.53
CA TRP A 71 1.63 -9.60 -4.20
C TRP A 71 1.59 -8.47 -3.14
N MET A 72 1.91 -7.23 -3.51
CA MET A 72 1.80 -6.07 -2.61
C MET A 72 0.35 -5.73 -2.27
N SER A 73 -0.57 -5.87 -3.22
CA SER A 73 -2.00 -5.62 -3.03
C SER A 73 -2.66 -6.64 -2.11
N GLU A 74 -2.28 -7.92 -2.22
CA GLU A 74 -2.85 -9.01 -1.41
C GLU A 74 -2.42 -8.95 0.06
N GLN A 75 -1.24 -8.40 0.33
CA GLN A 75 -0.76 -8.23 1.71
C GLN A 75 -1.50 -7.17 2.51
N ALA A 76 -2.14 -6.19 1.88
CA ALA A 76 -2.98 -5.24 2.62
C ALA A 76 -4.18 -5.92 3.29
N THR A 77 -4.67 -7.02 2.71
CA THR A 77 -5.75 -7.84 3.26
C THR A 77 -5.32 -8.63 4.51
N PHE A 78 -4.02 -8.66 4.83
CA PHE A 78 -3.45 -9.33 6.00
C PHE A 78 -3.04 -8.37 7.14
N GLY A 79 -3.59 -7.15 7.19
CA GLY A 79 -3.84 -6.49 8.49
C GLY A 79 -4.71 -7.41 9.36
N PRO A 80 -4.59 -7.42 10.71
CA PRO A 80 -5.05 -8.53 11.54
C PRO A 80 -6.48 -8.86 11.15
N ARG A 81 -6.65 -10.00 10.48
CA ARG A 81 -7.96 -10.58 10.27
C ARG A 81 -8.53 -10.68 11.66
N GLU A 82 -9.53 -9.87 11.95
CA GLU A 82 -10.43 -10.14 13.04
C GLU A 82 -10.80 -11.61 12.85
N ARG A 83 -10.30 -12.46 13.76
CA ARG A 83 -10.70 -13.85 13.85
C ARG A 83 -12.20 -13.78 14.04
N THR A 84 -12.96 -13.89 12.96
CA THR A 84 -14.36 -14.22 13.05
C THR A 84 -14.37 -15.62 13.64
N ALA A 85 -14.52 -15.67 14.97
CA ALA A 85 -14.75 -16.92 15.66
C ALA A 85 -16.00 -17.54 15.04
N PRO A 86 -16.00 -18.85 14.69
CA PRO A 86 -17.25 -19.51 14.36
C PRO A 86 -18.14 -19.40 15.61
N GLY A 87 -19.32 -18.78 15.45
CA GLY A 87 -20.30 -18.66 16.52
C GLY A 87 -20.68 -20.06 17.06
N PRO A 88 -21.01 -20.18 18.35
CA PRO A 88 -21.37 -21.47 18.92
C PRO A 88 -22.68 -21.94 18.28
N GLY A 89 -22.62 -23.11 17.64
CA GLY A 89 -23.80 -23.92 17.31
C GLY A 89 -24.32 -24.66 18.54
#